data_AF-A0AAW9II84-F1
#
_entry.id   AF-A0AAW9II84-F1
#
_cell.length_a   1.000
_cell.length_b   1.000
_cell.length_c   1.000
_cell.angle_alpha   90.00
_cell.angle_beta   90.00
_cell.angle_gamma   90.00
#
_symmetry.space_group_name_H-M   'P 1'
#
loop_
_entity.id
_entity.type
_entity.pdbx_description
1 polymer ?
#
loop_
_entity_poly.entity_id
_entity_poly.type
_entity_poly.pdbx_seq_one_letter_code
_entity_poly.pdbx_strand_id
1 'polypeptide(L)'
;GDNDAVTSSICHQVGIKVSNLLLGSDIEEIDDELLSEAVEETNVFAKLSPQQKVRVVAALRNNGHTVGFMGDGINDAGAMTEADVGISVDTAVDISKESANIILLEKDLMVLEDGVIEGRKIYANIIKYIKMTASSNFGNMFSVLAASIFLPFLPMMPIQLLMLNLIYDISCIAIPWDNV
;
A
#
# COMPACT_ATOMS: atom_id res chain seq x y z
N GLY A 1 3.30 -19.33 13.88
CA GLY A 1 4.12 -20.55 14.07
C GLY A 1 4.07 -21.01 15.50
N ASP A 2 4.12 -20.06 16.44
CA ASP A 2 4.13 -20.35 17.87
C ASP A 2 2.78 -20.81 18.43
N ASN A 3 2.86 -21.28 19.67
CA ASN A 3 1.72 -21.75 20.44
C ASN A 3 0.82 -20.58 20.87
N ASP A 4 -0.49 -20.84 20.90
CA ASP A 4 -1.55 -19.88 21.26
C ASP A 4 -1.30 -19.17 22.58
N ALA A 5 -0.89 -19.90 23.62
CA ALA A 5 -0.60 -19.34 24.94
C ALA A 5 0.58 -18.35 24.91
N VAL A 6 1.63 -18.64 24.12
CA VAL A 6 2.80 -17.77 24.00
C VAL A 6 2.46 -16.55 23.18
N THR A 7 1.78 -16.73 22.05
CA THR A 7 1.34 -15.65 21.17
C THR A 7 0.43 -14.67 21.91
N SER A 8 -0.57 -15.17 22.65
CA SER A 8 -1.46 -14.33 23.46
C SER A 8 -0.70 -13.53 24.53
N SER A 9 0.24 -14.17 25.24
CA SER A 9 1.07 -13.48 26.24
C SER A 9 1.89 -12.35 25.64
N ILE A 10 2.51 -12.57 24.47
CA ILE A 10 3.28 -11.55 23.76
C ILE A 10 2.37 -10.41 23.31
N CYS A 11 1.21 -10.71 22.71
CA CYS A 11 0.23 -9.70 22.30
C CYS A 11 -0.16 -8.76 23.46
N HIS A 12 -0.41 -9.33 24.64
CA HIS A 12 -0.69 -8.55 25.84
C HIS A 12 0.48 -7.65 26.27
N GLN A 13 1.73 -8.12 26.17
CA GLN A 13 2.92 -7.34 26.52
C GLN A 13 3.16 -6.17 25.56
N VAL A 14 2.86 -6.34 24.28
CA VAL A 14 3.01 -5.28 23.26
C VAL A 14 1.76 -4.40 23.10
N GLY A 15 0.73 -4.62 23.92
CA GLY A 15 -0.49 -3.79 23.93
C GLY A 15 -1.53 -4.15 22.86
N ILE A 16 -1.41 -5.31 22.20
CA ILE A 16 -2.41 -5.81 21.25
C ILE A 16 -3.52 -6.52 22.03
N LYS A 17 -4.74 -5.95 22.00
CA LYS A 17 -5.91 -6.54 22.65
C LYS A 17 -6.41 -7.74 21.85
N VAL A 18 -6.25 -8.96 22.34
CA VAL A 18 -6.77 -10.18 21.70
C VAL A 18 -8.30 -10.21 21.78
N SER A 19 -9.00 -10.10 20.65
CA SER A 19 -10.47 -10.18 20.58
C SER A 19 -10.93 -11.58 20.21
N ASN A 20 -10.30 -12.15 19.19
CA ASN A 20 -10.56 -13.50 18.73
C ASN A 20 -9.25 -14.13 18.25
N LEU A 21 -9.11 -15.44 18.47
CA LEU A 21 -7.91 -16.20 18.17
C LEU A 21 -8.29 -17.43 17.36
N LEU A 22 -7.70 -17.57 16.17
CA LEU A 22 -7.88 -18.73 15.32
C LEU A 22 -6.57 -19.52 15.19
N LEU A 23 -6.69 -20.84 15.26
CA LEU A 23 -5.58 -21.75 15.04
C LEU A 23 -5.52 -22.18 13.58
N GLY A 24 -4.35 -22.62 13.13
CA GLY A 24 -4.19 -23.25 11.83
C GLY A 24 -5.11 -24.46 11.63
N SER A 25 -5.44 -25.21 12.68
CA SER A 25 -6.44 -26.30 12.61
C SER A 25 -7.83 -25.78 12.23
N ASP A 26 -8.23 -24.65 12.79
CA ASP A 26 -9.56 -24.08 12.59
C ASP A 26 -9.69 -23.53 11.16
N ILE A 27 -8.60 -22.96 10.63
CA ILE A 27 -8.52 -22.44 9.24
C ILE A 27 -8.54 -23.57 8.20
N GLU A 28 -8.10 -24.77 8.58
CA GLU A 28 -8.14 -25.93 7.69
C GLU A 28 -9.55 -26.52 7.56
N GLU A 29 -10.39 -26.35 8.58
CA GLU A 29 -11.77 -26.82 8.60
C GLU A 29 -12.76 -25.87 7.90
N ILE A 30 -12.40 -24.59 7.77
CA ILE A 30 -13.24 -23.57 7.12
C ILE A 30 -12.84 -23.29 5.67
N ASP A 31 -13.85 -23.03 4.84
CA ASP A 31 -13.67 -22.60 3.45
C ASP A 31 -13.25 -21.12 3.37
N ASP A 32 -12.92 -20.67 2.15
CA ASP A 32 -12.44 -19.31 1.93
C ASP A 32 -13.53 -18.24 2.15
N GLU A 33 -14.80 -18.60 2.06
CA GLU A 33 -15.94 -17.71 2.28
C GLU A 33 -16.13 -17.44 3.78
N LEU A 34 -16.14 -18.48 4.61
CA LEU A 34 -16.15 -18.35 6.06
C LEU A 34 -14.86 -17.72 6.58
N LEU A 35 -13.72 -18.02 5.96
CA LEU A 35 -12.44 -17.39 6.31
C LEU A 35 -12.49 -15.88 6.04
N SER A 36 -13.08 -15.45 4.92
CA SER A 36 -13.26 -14.03 4.58
C SER A 36 -14.06 -13.28 5.65
N GLU A 37 -15.10 -13.89 6.24
CA GLU A 37 -15.82 -13.28 7.38
C GLU A 37 -14.98 -13.32 8.67
N ALA A 38 -14.32 -14.45 8.94
CA ALA A 38 -13.59 -14.67 10.18
C ALA A 38 -12.36 -13.75 10.32
N VAL A 39 -11.70 -13.38 9.22
CA VAL A 39 -10.52 -12.48 9.27
C VAL A 39 -10.86 -11.04 9.66
N GLU A 40 -12.12 -10.62 9.57
CA GLU A 40 -12.56 -9.28 10.00
C GLU A 40 -12.66 -9.16 11.53
N GLU A 41 -13.04 -10.24 12.20
CA GLU A 41 -13.21 -10.27 13.66
C GLU A 41 -11.98 -10.82 14.40
N THR A 42 -11.09 -11.50 13.68
CA THR A 42 -9.91 -12.17 14.22
C THR A 42 -8.67 -11.32 14.08
N ASN A 43 -7.98 -11.10 15.19
CA ASN A 43 -6.76 -10.31 15.21
C ASN A 43 -5.51 -11.11 15.61
N VAL A 44 -5.68 -12.37 16.02
CA VAL A 44 -4.57 -13.26 16.34
C VAL A 44 -4.74 -14.59 15.62
N PHE A 45 -3.71 -14.96 14.86
CA PHE A 45 -3.64 -16.26 14.19
C PHE A 45 -2.41 -17.03 14.68
N ALA A 46 -2.61 -18.23 15.23
CA ALA A 46 -1.53 -19.04 15.79
C ALA A 46 -1.40 -20.40 15.08
N LYS A 47 -0.21 -21.02 15.17
CA LYS A 47 0.11 -22.31 14.52
C LYS A 47 -0.20 -22.42 13.02
N LEU A 48 -0.14 -21.31 12.28
CA LEU A 48 -0.35 -21.31 10.82
C LEU A 48 0.76 -22.04 10.05
N SER A 49 0.37 -22.84 9.06
CA SER A 49 1.26 -23.31 8.00
C SER A 49 1.60 -22.18 7.01
N PRO A 50 2.69 -22.30 6.21
CA PRO A 50 3.02 -21.31 5.19
C PRO A 50 1.86 -21.06 4.21
N GLN A 51 1.16 -22.11 3.78
CA GLN A 51 0.00 -21.99 2.89
C GLN A 51 -1.17 -21.25 3.54
N GLN A 52 -1.39 -21.48 4.84
CA GLN A 52 -2.46 -20.80 5.58
C GLN A 52 -2.16 -19.31 5.77
N LYS A 53 -0.89 -18.91 5.94
CA LYS A 53 -0.51 -17.49 5.97
C LYS A 53 -0.90 -16.79 4.67
N VAL A 54 -0.62 -17.42 3.53
CA VAL A 54 -1.03 -16.91 2.20
C VAL A 54 -2.55 -16.79 2.11
N ARG A 55 -3.30 -17.81 2.53
CA ARG A 55 -4.77 -17.78 2.54
C ARG A 55 -5.34 -16.62 3.36
N VAL A 56 -4.80 -16.37 4.56
CA VAL A 56 -5.25 -15.26 5.41
C VAL A 56 -4.96 -13.90 4.77
N VAL A 57 -3.77 -13.72 4.19
CA VAL A 57 -3.41 -12.48 3.48
C VAL A 57 -4.32 -12.26 2.27
N ALA A 58 -4.56 -13.30 1.48
CA ALA A 58 -5.45 -13.24 0.33
C ALA A 58 -6.89 -12.92 0.75
N ALA A 59 -7.40 -13.50 1.84
CA ALA A 59 -8.73 -13.21 2.36
C ALA A 59 -8.88 -11.73 2.76
N LEU A 60 -7.95 -11.19 3.55
CA LEU A 60 -7.95 -9.78 3.94
C LEU A 60 -7.89 -8.84 2.72
N ARG A 61 -7.06 -9.18 1.73
CA ARG A 61 -6.92 -8.40 0.50
C ARG A 61 -8.18 -8.46 -0.37
N ASN A 62 -8.80 -9.64 -0.48
CA ASN A 62 -10.06 -9.82 -1.20
C ASN A 62 -11.23 -9.07 -0.56
N ASN A 63 -11.18 -8.85 0.76
CA ASN A 63 -12.13 -8.00 1.49
C ASN A 63 -11.93 -6.49 1.22
N GLY A 64 -10.92 -6.12 0.44
CA GLY A 64 -10.64 -4.73 0.05
C GLY A 64 -9.71 -3.99 1.00
N HIS A 65 -9.08 -4.67 1.97
CA HIS A 65 -8.05 -4.07 2.82
C HIS A 65 -6.72 -3.96 2.06
N THR A 66 -5.97 -2.91 2.37
CA THR A 66 -4.55 -2.83 1.97
C THR A 66 -3.73 -3.58 3.00
N VAL A 67 -3.07 -4.66 2.59
CA VAL A 67 -2.40 -5.60 3.50
C VAL A 67 -0.88 -5.47 3.39
N GLY A 68 -0.24 -5.16 4.52
CA GLY A 68 1.21 -5.26 4.68
C GLY A 68 1.58 -6.53 5.45
N PHE A 69 2.59 -7.27 4.98
CA PHE A 69 3.06 -8.49 5.65
C PHE A 69 4.54 -8.36 5.99
N MET A 70 4.89 -8.56 7.27
CA MET A 70 6.27 -8.60 7.74
C MET A 70 6.70 -10.04 8.02
N GLY A 71 7.84 -10.45 7.48
CA GLY A 71 8.43 -11.76 7.74
C GLY A 71 9.95 -11.76 7.54
N ASP A 72 10.62 -12.71 8.18
CA ASP A 72 12.08 -12.86 8.18
C ASP A 72 12.55 -14.25 7.71
N GLY A 73 11.61 -15.16 7.46
CA GLY A 73 11.88 -16.56 7.12
C GLY A 73 11.33 -17.02 5.78
N ILE A 74 11.83 -18.17 5.32
CA ILE A 74 11.42 -18.83 4.06
C ILE A 74 9.91 -19.10 4.04
N ASN A 75 9.33 -19.40 5.20
CA ASN A 75 7.91 -19.70 5.38
C ASN A 75 7.00 -18.49 5.14
N ASP A 76 7.56 -17.29 5.14
CA ASP A 76 6.83 -16.03 5.00
C ASP A 76 6.88 -15.49 3.57
N ALA A 77 7.83 -15.94 2.74
CA ALA A 77 8.04 -15.44 1.38
C ALA A 77 6.77 -15.48 0.52
N GLY A 78 5.97 -16.55 0.63
CA GLY A 78 4.69 -16.65 -0.09
C GLY A 78 3.68 -15.59 0.36
N ALA A 79 3.55 -15.38 1.67
CA ALA A 79 2.62 -14.39 2.22
C ALA A 79 3.06 -12.95 1.94
N MET A 80 4.38 -12.70 1.94
CA MET A 80 4.97 -11.43 1.54
C MET A 80 4.70 -11.10 0.07
N THR A 81 4.75 -12.10 -0.81
CA THR A 81 4.46 -11.92 -2.24
C THR A 81 2.97 -11.70 -2.51
N GLU A 82 2.09 -12.28 -1.70
CA GLU A 82 0.63 -12.10 -1.82
C GLU A 82 0.15 -10.75 -1.27
N ALA A 83 0.85 -10.19 -0.28
CA ALA A 83 0.52 -8.90 0.32
C ALA A 83 0.73 -7.73 -0.66
N ASP A 84 0.05 -6.61 -0.41
CA ASP A 84 0.27 -5.39 -1.20
C ASP A 84 1.64 -4.77 -0.92
N VAL A 85 2.16 -4.97 0.30
CA VAL A 85 3.50 -4.56 0.70
C VAL A 85 4.16 -5.65 1.57
N GLY A 86 5.18 -6.31 1.02
CA GLY A 86 6.05 -7.23 1.76
C GLY A 86 7.19 -6.50 2.46
N ILE A 87 7.40 -6.76 3.75
CA ILE A 87 8.43 -6.12 4.59
C ILE A 87 9.35 -7.19 5.16
N SER A 88 10.65 -7.04 4.98
CA SER A 88 11.69 -7.91 5.56
C SER A 88 12.66 -7.11 6.42
N VAL A 89 13.47 -7.81 7.20
CA VAL A 89 14.59 -7.22 7.96
C VAL A 89 15.92 -7.53 7.26
N ASP A 90 16.92 -6.66 7.43
CA ASP A 90 18.24 -6.84 6.80
C ASP A 90 18.92 -8.18 7.18
N THR A 91 18.65 -8.65 8.39
CA THR A 91 19.17 -9.92 8.91
C THR A 91 18.36 -11.16 8.48
N ALA A 92 17.32 -10.99 7.66
CA ALA A 92 16.48 -12.09 7.19
C ALA A 92 17.20 -12.97 6.18
N VAL A 93 16.64 -14.17 5.95
CA VAL A 93 17.11 -15.07 4.91
C VAL A 93 16.96 -14.45 3.52
N ASP A 94 17.82 -14.84 2.58
CA ASP A 94 17.89 -14.21 1.26
C ASP A 94 16.57 -14.26 0.49
N ILE A 95 15.83 -15.37 0.58
CA ILE A 95 14.52 -15.50 -0.08
C ILE A 95 13.48 -14.51 0.46
N SER A 96 13.53 -14.17 1.75
CA SER A 96 12.61 -13.18 2.34
C SER A 96 12.97 -11.77 1.91
N LYS A 97 14.27 -11.46 1.76
CA LYS A 97 14.73 -10.18 1.22
C LYS A 97 14.37 -10.03 -0.26
N GLU A 98 14.50 -11.09 -1.06
CA GLU A 98 14.09 -11.08 -2.47
C GLU A 98 12.58 -10.92 -2.66
N SER A 99 11.79 -11.40 -1.70
CA SER A 99 10.32 -11.31 -1.73
C SER A 99 9.77 -10.01 -1.14
N ALA A 100 10.62 -9.16 -0.54
CA ALA A 100 10.22 -7.93 0.11
C ALA A 100 10.20 -6.73 -0.84
N ASN A 101 9.23 -5.84 -0.67
CA ASN A 101 9.25 -4.51 -1.28
C ASN A 101 10.05 -3.50 -0.44
N ILE A 102 10.09 -3.70 0.88
CA ILE A 102 10.78 -2.85 1.83
C ILE A 102 11.70 -3.71 2.71
N ILE A 103 12.95 -3.29 2.88
CA ILE A 103 13.90 -3.91 3.80
C ILE A 103 14.18 -2.92 4.94
N LEU A 104 13.86 -3.34 6.17
CA LEU A 104 14.21 -2.62 7.38
C LEU A 104 15.69 -2.83 7.70
N LEU A 105 16.44 -1.74 7.59
CA LEU A 105 17.86 -1.70 7.93
C LEU A 105 18.08 -1.58 9.45
N GLU A 106 17.12 -0.97 10.15
CA GLU A 106 17.15 -0.78 11.60
C GLU A 106 16.16 -1.72 12.29
N LYS A 107 16.50 -2.16 13.50
CA LYS A 107 15.64 -3.01 14.32
C LYS A 107 14.63 -2.18 15.11
N ASP A 108 13.91 -1.31 14.41
CA ASP A 108 12.92 -0.41 14.99
C ASP A 108 11.66 -0.37 14.12
N LEU A 109 10.51 -0.73 14.72
CA LEU A 109 9.21 -0.70 14.05
C LEU A 109 8.68 0.74 13.91
N MET A 110 9.19 1.70 14.69
CA MET A 110 8.81 3.11 14.56
C MET A 110 9.17 3.67 13.18
N VAL A 111 10.23 3.15 12.55
CA VAL A 111 10.62 3.52 11.18
C VAL A 111 9.52 3.17 10.16
N LEU A 112 8.75 2.10 10.40
CA LEU A 112 7.60 1.79 9.56
C LEU A 112 6.45 2.77 9.77
N GLU A 113 6.19 3.20 11.01
CA GLU A 113 5.18 4.22 11.29
C GLU A 113 5.51 5.51 10.55
N ASP A 114 6.75 5.98 10.68
CA ASP A 114 7.24 7.16 9.97
C ASP A 114 7.14 6.98 8.46
N GLY A 115 7.51 5.81 7.94
CA GLY A 115 7.38 5.46 6.53
C GLY A 115 5.94 5.53 6.02
N VAL A 116 4.96 5.06 6.80
CA VAL A 116 3.53 5.15 6.46
C VAL A 116 3.04 6.60 6.49
N ILE A 117 3.48 7.40 7.48
CA ILE A 117 3.13 8.82 7.58
C ILE A 117 3.68 9.59 6.36
N GLU A 118 4.96 9.41 6.03
CA GLU A 118 5.58 10.04 4.86
C GLU A 118 4.94 9.57 3.55
N GLY A 119 4.62 8.28 3.43
CA GLY A 119 3.89 7.75 2.28
C GLY A 119 2.54 8.44 2.06
N ARG A 120 1.79 8.72 3.14
CA ARG A 120 0.51 9.46 3.07
C ARG A 120 0.71 10.91 2.63
N LYS A 121 1.75 11.60 3.11
CA LYS A 121 2.09 12.96 2.68
C LYS A 121 2.43 13.01 1.19
N ILE A 122 3.27 12.10 0.73
CA ILE A 122 3.66 11.99 -0.69
C ILE A 122 2.42 11.74 -1.55
N TYR A 123 1.53 10.82 -1.14
CA TYR A 123 0.29 10.56 -1.87
C TYR A 123 -0.59 11.82 -1.99
N ALA A 124 -0.76 12.57 -0.90
CA ALA A 124 -1.50 13.83 -0.93
C ALA A 124 -0.89 14.83 -1.92
N ASN A 125 0.44 14.97 -1.95
CA ASN A 125 1.15 15.85 -2.87
C ASN A 125 1.01 15.41 -4.33
N ILE A 126 1.04 14.10 -4.61
CA ILE A 126 0.77 13.55 -5.96
C ILE A 126 -0.64 13.92 -6.42
N ILE A 127 -1.64 13.75 -5.56
CA ILE A 127 -3.03 14.07 -5.91
C ILE A 127 -3.23 15.56 -6.16
N LYS A 128 -2.55 16.44 -5.41
CA LYS A 128 -2.54 17.90 -5.69
C LYS A 128 -1.99 18.18 -7.08
N TYR A 129 -0.83 17.60 -7.42
CA TYR A 129 -0.22 17.76 -8.74
C TYR A 129 -1.15 17.27 -9.86
N ILE A 130 -1.72 16.07 -9.74
CA ILE A 130 -2.65 15.51 -10.73
C ILE A 130 -3.86 16.43 -10.92
N LYS A 131 -4.47 16.92 -9.84
CA LYS A 131 -5.63 17.85 -9.93
C LYS A 131 -5.25 19.14 -10.63
N MET A 132 -4.11 19.72 -10.31
CA MET A 132 -3.60 20.94 -10.93
C MET A 132 -3.36 20.74 -12.44
N THR A 133 -2.62 19.70 -12.83
CA THR A 133 -2.30 19.41 -14.24
C THR A 133 -3.55 19.03 -15.03
N ALA A 134 -4.46 18.22 -14.48
CA ALA A 134 -5.71 17.88 -15.13
C ALA A 134 -6.60 19.11 -15.35
N SER A 135 -6.73 19.99 -14.34
CA SER A 135 -7.51 21.22 -14.45
C SER A 135 -6.93 22.18 -15.50
N SER A 136 -5.61 22.34 -15.55
CA SER A 136 -4.92 23.19 -16.52
C SER A 136 -5.11 22.68 -17.95
N ASN A 137 -4.87 21.38 -18.17
CA ASN A 137 -5.06 20.75 -19.48
C ASN A 137 -6.51 20.81 -19.96
N PHE A 138 -7.47 20.56 -19.05
CA PHE A 138 -8.89 20.65 -19.36
C PHE A 138 -9.29 22.08 -19.74
N GLY A 139 -8.85 23.08 -18.97
CA GLY A 139 -9.11 24.49 -19.25
C GLY A 139 -8.52 24.95 -20.58
N ASN A 140 -7.30 24.55 -20.91
CA ASN A 140 -6.66 24.84 -22.19
C ASN A 140 -7.44 24.22 -23.36
N MET A 141 -7.80 22.94 -23.27
CA MET A 141 -8.54 22.26 -24.33
C MET A 141 -9.92 22.90 -24.54
N PHE A 142 -10.66 23.17 -23.47
CA PHE A 142 -11.98 23.81 -23.54
C PHE A 142 -11.89 25.22 -24.14
N SER A 143 -10.89 26.00 -23.74
CA SER A 143 -10.66 27.36 -24.25
C SER A 143 -10.35 27.36 -25.75
N VAL A 144 -9.48 26.44 -26.21
CA VAL A 144 -9.15 26.30 -27.63
C VAL A 144 -10.36 25.85 -28.43
N LEU A 145 -11.15 24.89 -27.93
CA LEU A 145 -12.40 24.46 -28.58
C LEU A 145 -13.40 25.60 -28.71
N ALA A 146 -13.68 26.32 -27.63
CA ALA A 146 -14.61 27.46 -27.64
C ALA A 146 -14.13 28.56 -28.59
N ALA A 147 -12.86 28.94 -28.53
CA ALA A 147 -12.30 29.97 -29.40
C ALA A 147 -12.32 29.55 -30.89
N SER A 148 -12.13 28.27 -31.19
CA SER A 148 -12.18 27.76 -32.57
C SER A 148 -13.58 27.80 -33.20
N ILE A 149 -14.65 27.87 -32.38
CA ILE A 149 -16.03 28.05 -32.89
C ILE A 149 -16.23 29.48 -33.41
N PHE A 150 -15.60 30.46 -32.77
CA PHE A 150 -15.78 31.89 -33.09
C PHE A 150 -14.70 32.46 -34.00
N LEU A 151 -13.51 31.85 -34.06
CA LEU A 151 -12.37 32.33 -34.83
C LEU A 151 -12.18 31.52 -36.12
N PRO A 152 -11.91 32.17 -37.27
CA PRO A 152 -11.67 31.48 -38.54
C PRO A 152 -10.25 30.86 -38.64
N PHE A 153 -9.48 30.87 -37.56
CA PHE A 153 -8.11 30.35 -37.48
C PHE A 153 -7.88 29.62 -36.15
N LEU A 154 -6.85 28.77 -36.09
CA LEU A 154 -6.51 28.00 -34.89
C LEU A 154 -6.03 28.93 -33.76
N PRO A 155 -6.68 28.93 -32.58
CA PRO A 155 -6.30 29.82 -31.46
C PRO A 155 -4.93 29.51 -30.85
N MET A 156 -4.54 28.22 -30.82
CA MET A 156 -3.20 27.77 -30.42
C MET A 156 -2.71 26.65 -31.33
N MET A 157 -1.43 26.71 -31.71
CA MET A 157 -0.75 25.65 -32.43
C MET A 157 -0.28 24.53 -31.47
N PRO A 158 -0.14 23.27 -31.95
CA PRO A 158 0.35 22.17 -31.13
C PRO A 158 1.70 22.43 -30.46
N ILE A 159 2.63 23.12 -31.14
CA ILE A 159 3.94 23.49 -30.57
C ILE A 159 3.81 24.45 -29.36
N GLN A 160 2.82 25.34 -29.38
CA GLN A 160 2.57 26.29 -28.29
C GLN A 160 1.98 25.58 -27.08
N LEU A 161 1.10 24.60 -27.29
CA LEU A 161 0.55 23.75 -26.23
C LEU A 161 1.63 22.89 -25.58
N LEU A 162 2.52 22.28 -26.38
CA LEU A 162 3.64 21.50 -25.86
C LEU A 162 4.60 22.36 -25.03
N MET A 163 4.94 23.56 -25.51
CA MET A 163 5.77 24.50 -24.76
C MET A 163 5.10 24.97 -23.46
N LEU A 164 3.81 25.26 -23.50
CA LEU A 164 3.04 25.66 -22.32
C LEU A 164 3.02 24.54 -21.26
N ASN A 165 2.76 23.29 -21.67
CA ASN A 165 2.77 22.14 -20.77
C ASN A 165 4.15 21.92 -20.15
N LEU A 166 5.22 22.01 -20.95
CA LEU A 166 6.58 21.89 -20.42
C LEU A 166 6.90 22.95 -19.36
N ILE A 167 6.55 24.22 -19.61
CA ILE A 167 6.77 25.31 -18.65
C ILE A 167 5.92 25.10 -17.38
N TYR A 168 4.67 24.66 -17.55
CA TYR A 168 3.77 24.38 -16.44
C TYR A 168 4.28 23.24 -15.56
N ASP A 169 4.76 22.15 -16.16
CA ASP A 169 5.32 21.01 -15.44
C ASP A 169 6.56 21.42 -14.63
N ILE A 170 7.43 22.27 -15.21
CA ILE A 170 8.58 22.83 -14.49
C ILE A 170 8.12 23.65 -13.27
N SER A 171 7.07 24.47 -13.42
CA SER A 171 6.54 25.26 -12.30
C SER A 171 5.98 24.39 -11.16
N CYS A 172 5.54 23.18 -11.50
CA CYS A 172 4.97 22.22 -10.55
C CYS A 172 6.01 21.37 -9.79
N ILE A 173 7.30 21.45 -10.12
CA ILE A 173 8.38 20.70 -9.45
C ILE A 173 8.48 21.04 -7.94
N ALA A 174 7.95 22.18 -7.50
CA ALA A 174 7.91 22.56 -6.09
C ALA A 174 6.81 21.85 -5.29
N ILE A 175 5.79 21.28 -5.93
CA ILE A 175 4.63 20.67 -5.27
C ILE A 175 4.99 19.45 -4.39
N PRO A 176 5.95 18.57 -4.77
CA PRO A 176 6.39 17.48 -3.90
C PRO A 176 6.97 17.92 -2.55
N TRP A 177 7.52 19.14 -2.44
CA TRP A 177 8.08 19.71 -1.21
C TRP A 177 7.04 20.38 -0.30
N ASP A 178 5.76 20.26 -0.64
CA ASP A 178 4.68 20.87 0.13
C ASP A 178 4.46 20.10 1.46
N ASN A 179 4.52 20.82 2.58
CA ASN A 179 4.48 20.27 3.95
C ASN A 179 3.05 20.29 4.53
N VAL A 180 2.07 19.78 3.78
CA VAL A 180 0.65 19.79 4.20
C VAL A 180 0.24 18.43 4.74
#